data_AF-A0A381SUZ7-F1
#
_entry.id   AF-A0A381SUZ7-F1
#
_cell.length_a   1.000
_cell.length_b   1.000
_cell.length_c   1.000
_cell.angle_alpha   90.00
_cell.angle_beta   90.00
_cell.angle_gamma   90.00
#
_symmetry.space_group_name_H-M   'P 1'
#
loop_
_entity.id
_entity.type
_entity.pdbx_description
1 polymer ?
#
loop_
_entity_poly.entity_id
_entity_poly.type
_entity_poly.pdbx_seq_one_letter_code
_entity_poly.pdbx_strand_id
1 'polypeptide(L)'
;EGPFMTDERMLHYPDKKDVYGNIEGLIDHFKMVMEGHHPPAGEIYMPTEGGNGEIGFYLVSDGSGDPVRVRLRPPCFNFVQAMPLMTVGHYVADIVPIFGSVNMIGGELDR
;
A
#
# COMPACT_ATOMS: atom_id res chain seq x y z
N GLU A 1 22.56 -17.27 3.67
CA GLU A 1 21.21 -17.45 3.13
C GLU A 1 20.26 -17.63 4.30
N GLY A 2 19.12 -16.96 4.30
CA GLY A 2 18.15 -17.00 5.38
C GLY A 2 16.72 -17.05 4.82
N PRO A 3 15.71 -17.31 5.65
CA PRO A 3 14.33 -17.31 5.21
C PRO A 3 13.93 -15.89 4.74
N PHE A 4 13.27 -15.83 3.58
CA PHE A 4 12.71 -14.57 3.02
C PHE A 4 11.19 -14.47 3.21
N MET A 5 10.56 -15.56 3.66
CA MET A 5 9.16 -15.64 4.05
C MET A 5 9.05 -16.00 5.52
N THR A 6 7.90 -15.69 6.11
CA THR A 6 7.54 -16.07 7.48
C THR A 6 7.25 -17.57 7.52
N ASP A 7 7.56 -18.25 8.62
CA ASP A 7 7.20 -19.66 8.81
C ASP A 7 5.71 -19.86 9.17
N GLU A 8 4.94 -18.77 9.34
CA GLU A 8 3.52 -18.86 9.68
C GLU A 8 2.67 -19.33 8.49
N ARG A 9 1.90 -20.39 8.76
CA ARG A 9 0.92 -20.97 7.84
C ARG A 9 -0.21 -19.96 7.58
N MET A 10 -0.78 -19.99 6.38
CA MET A 10 -1.86 -19.08 5.98
C MET A 10 -1.47 -17.59 5.88
N LEU A 11 -0.17 -17.22 5.89
CA LEU A 11 0.28 -15.85 5.62
C LEU A 11 0.98 -15.68 4.26
N HIS A 12 1.53 -16.73 3.70
CA HIS A 12 2.20 -16.74 2.39
C HIS A 12 1.86 -18.03 1.65
N TYR A 13 1.94 -18.01 0.32
CA TYR A 13 1.69 -19.21 -0.47
C TYR A 13 2.68 -20.32 -0.12
N PRO A 14 2.20 -21.58 0.03
CA PRO A 14 3.08 -22.71 0.28
C PRO A 14 4.01 -22.95 -0.93
N ASP A 15 5.16 -23.56 -0.66
CA ASP A 15 6.10 -23.92 -1.70
C ASP A 15 5.46 -24.88 -2.71
N LYS A 16 5.72 -24.65 -4.01
CA LYS A 16 5.11 -25.48 -5.07
C LYS A 16 5.42 -26.97 -4.93
N LYS A 17 6.58 -27.32 -4.37
CA LYS A 17 6.94 -28.71 -4.11
C LYS A 17 5.97 -29.36 -3.11
N ASP A 18 5.54 -28.63 -2.10
CA ASP A 18 4.61 -29.12 -1.08
C ASP A 18 3.17 -29.14 -1.61
N VAL A 19 2.79 -28.21 -2.48
CA VAL A 19 1.49 -28.21 -3.16
C VAL A 19 1.28 -29.47 -4.00
N TYR A 20 2.34 -29.94 -4.68
CA TYR A 20 2.27 -31.16 -5.51
C TYR A 20 2.65 -32.44 -4.75
N GLY A 21 3.27 -32.31 -3.56
CA GLY A 21 3.80 -33.42 -2.78
C GLY A 21 3.00 -33.79 -1.54
N ASN A 22 2.19 -32.88 -0.99
CA ASN A 22 1.40 -33.08 0.23
C ASN A 22 -0.04 -32.53 0.06
N ILE A 23 -1.03 -33.27 0.57
CA ILE A 23 -2.43 -32.84 0.59
C ILE A 23 -2.63 -31.55 1.39
N GLU A 24 -1.89 -31.34 2.48
CA GLU A 24 -2.02 -30.13 3.29
C GLU A 24 -1.57 -28.88 2.52
N GLY A 25 -0.45 -28.98 1.78
CA GLY A 25 0.03 -27.89 0.92
C GLY A 25 -0.97 -27.55 -0.19
N LEU A 26 -1.64 -28.56 -0.76
CA LEU A 26 -2.69 -28.35 -1.75
C LEU A 26 -3.93 -27.67 -1.15
N ILE A 27 -4.38 -28.10 0.04
CA ILE A 27 -5.52 -27.50 0.73
C ILE A 27 -5.23 -26.03 1.06
N ASP A 28 -4.03 -25.74 1.57
CA ASP A 28 -3.64 -24.38 1.94
C ASP A 28 -3.59 -23.46 0.73
N HIS A 29 -3.00 -23.93 -0.37
CA HIS A 29 -2.98 -23.20 -1.63
C HIS A 29 -4.41 -22.93 -2.14
N PHE A 30 -5.29 -23.94 -2.09
CA PHE A 30 -6.67 -23.78 -2.52
C PHE A 30 -7.42 -22.76 -1.64
N LYS A 31 -7.30 -22.85 -0.32
CA LYS A 31 -7.93 -21.92 0.62
C LYS A 31 -7.44 -20.49 0.42
N MET A 32 -6.13 -20.26 0.28
CA MET A 32 -5.60 -18.92 0.03
C MET A 32 -6.11 -18.31 -1.27
N VAL A 33 -6.23 -19.10 -2.34
CA VAL A 33 -6.71 -18.60 -3.63
C VAL A 33 -8.21 -18.31 -3.60
N MET A 34 -8.99 -19.13 -2.89
CA MET A 34 -10.46 -19.04 -2.90
C MET A 34 -11.02 -18.11 -1.82
N GLU A 35 -10.47 -18.17 -0.61
CA GLU A 35 -10.96 -17.44 0.58
C GLU A 35 -10.05 -16.27 0.95
N GLY A 36 -8.77 -16.31 0.58
CA GLY A 36 -7.80 -15.28 0.97
C GLY A 36 -7.47 -15.29 2.46
N HIS A 37 -6.91 -14.18 2.94
CA HIS A 37 -6.51 -13.98 4.32
C HIS A 37 -7.64 -13.32 5.10
N HIS A 38 -7.90 -13.78 6.32
CA HIS A 38 -8.87 -13.17 7.24
C HIS A 38 -8.12 -12.39 8.34
N PRO A 39 -7.80 -11.10 8.13
CA PRO A 39 -7.17 -10.28 9.16
C PRO A 39 -8.12 -10.07 10.35
N PRO A 40 -7.60 -9.83 11.56
CA PRO A 40 -8.45 -9.52 12.71
C PRO A 40 -9.23 -8.22 12.50
N ALA A 41 -10.43 -8.15 13.06
CA ALA A 41 -11.24 -6.94 13.03
C ALA A 41 -10.52 -5.79 13.75
N GLY A 42 -10.49 -4.62 13.12
CA GLY A 42 -9.82 -3.44 13.64
C GLY A 42 -9.51 -2.39 12.58
N GLU A 43 -8.88 -1.31 13.03
CA GLU A 43 -8.38 -0.24 12.16
C GLU A 43 -6.90 0.00 12.42
N ILE A 44 -6.16 0.32 11.35
CA ILE A 44 -4.74 0.63 11.44
C ILE A 44 -4.37 1.69 10.40
N TYR A 45 -3.51 2.62 10.80
CA TYR A 45 -2.77 3.48 9.88
C TYR A 45 -1.30 3.09 9.93
N MET A 46 -0.73 2.72 8.78
CA MET A 46 0.67 2.37 8.66
C MET A 46 1.36 3.31 7.66
N PRO A 47 2.24 4.21 8.14
CA PRO A 47 3.07 5.05 7.28
C PRO A 47 4.39 4.36 6.91
N THR A 48 4.85 4.61 5.70
CA THR A 48 6.15 4.18 5.16
C THR A 48 6.78 5.34 4.41
N GLU A 49 8.10 5.47 4.46
CA GLU A 49 8.82 6.43 3.62
C GLU A 49 8.92 5.89 2.18
N GLY A 50 8.27 6.59 1.25
CA GLY A 50 8.38 6.35 -0.19
C GLY A 50 9.38 7.32 -0.84
N GLY A 51 9.62 7.15 -2.15
CA GLY A 51 10.54 8.02 -2.89
C GLY A 51 10.09 9.49 -2.97
N ASN A 52 8.79 9.75 -2.77
CA ASN A 52 8.19 11.08 -2.76
C ASN A 52 7.81 11.55 -1.35
N GLY A 53 8.28 10.88 -0.29
CA GLY A 53 7.90 11.16 1.11
C GLY A 53 6.94 10.12 1.68
N GLU A 54 6.25 10.48 2.77
CA GLU A 54 5.41 9.55 3.54
C GLU A 54 4.18 9.08 2.74
N ILE A 55 4.18 7.79 2.40
CA ILE A 55 3.02 7.06 1.89
C ILE A 55 2.38 6.28 3.04
N GLY A 56 1.07 6.49 3.23
CA GLY A 56 0.35 5.85 4.34
C GLY A 56 -0.88 5.09 3.86
N PHE A 57 -1.15 3.95 4.49
CA PHE A 57 -2.40 3.21 4.26
C PHE A 57 -3.20 3.17 5.56
N TYR A 58 -4.42 3.68 5.52
CA TYR A 58 -5.42 3.48 6.56
C TYR A 58 -6.36 2.35 6.12
N LEU A 59 -6.37 1.28 6.89
CA LEU A 59 -7.11 0.05 6.61
C LEU A 59 -8.13 -0.19 7.73
N VAL A 60 -9.33 -0.62 7.35
CA VAL A 60 -10.38 -1.08 8.27
C VAL A 60 -10.78 -2.50 7.86
N SER A 61 -10.74 -3.42 8.82
CA SER A 61 -11.20 -4.79 8.67
C SER A 61 -12.29 -5.09 9.70
N ASP A 62 -13.30 -5.85 9.30
CA ASP A 62 -14.35 -6.41 10.15
C ASP A 62 -14.09 -7.88 10.51
N GLY A 63 -12.93 -8.43 10.17
CA GLY A 63 -12.62 -9.86 10.32
C GLY A 63 -12.92 -10.70 9.07
N SER A 64 -13.53 -10.12 8.04
CA SER A 64 -13.72 -10.78 6.75
C SER A 64 -12.44 -10.76 5.91
N GLY A 65 -12.43 -11.51 4.81
CA GLY A 65 -11.27 -11.58 3.91
C GLY A 65 -11.03 -10.30 3.09
N ASP A 66 -12.07 -9.47 2.95
CA ASP A 66 -12.02 -8.24 2.18
C ASP A 66 -11.90 -7.01 3.08
N PRO A 67 -11.10 -6.00 2.70
CA PRO A 67 -11.00 -4.78 3.48
C PRO A 67 -12.30 -3.96 3.36
N VAL A 68 -12.89 -3.62 4.51
CA VAL A 68 -14.07 -2.73 4.59
C VAL A 68 -13.75 -1.35 4.05
N ARG A 69 -12.53 -0.86 4.33
CA ARG A 69 -12.04 0.42 3.82
C ARG A 69 -10.55 0.39 3.62
N VAL A 70 -10.11 0.95 2.49
CA VAL A 70 -8.71 1.27 2.21
C VAL A 70 -8.63 2.73 1.84
N ARG A 71 -7.95 3.53 2.66
CA ARG A 71 -7.66 4.93 2.35
C ARG A 71 -6.15 5.12 2.23
N LEU A 72 -5.73 5.52 1.03
CA LEU A 72 -4.35 5.94 0.79
C LEU A 72 -4.18 7.39 1.29
N ARG A 73 -3.08 7.66 1.99
CA ARG A 73 -2.52 8.99 2.16
C ARG A 73 -1.40 9.15 1.14
N PRO A 74 -1.68 9.80 0.00
CA PRO A 74 -0.65 10.05 -1.01
C PRO A 74 0.35 11.10 -0.50
N PRO A 75 1.67 10.88 -0.62
CA PRO A 75 2.67 11.89 -0.26
C PRO A 75 2.48 13.23 -1.00
N CYS A 76 2.12 13.21 -2.29
CA CYS A 76 2.09 14.43 -3.11
C CYS A 76 0.90 15.36 -2.82
N PHE A 77 -0.20 14.86 -2.25
CA PHE A 77 -1.42 15.65 -2.04
C PHE A 77 -1.19 16.85 -1.11
N ASN A 78 -0.45 16.64 -0.03
CA ASN A 78 -0.13 17.69 0.93
C ASN A 78 0.79 18.75 0.30
N PHE A 79 1.72 18.36 -0.58
CA PHE A 79 2.62 19.30 -1.24
C PHE A 79 1.89 20.15 -2.30
N VAL A 80 0.99 19.53 -3.06
CA VAL A 80 0.14 20.24 -4.02
C VAL A 80 -0.77 21.23 -3.29
N GLN A 81 -1.29 20.87 -2.11
CA GLN A 81 -2.05 21.79 -1.28
C GLN A 81 -1.23 23.02 -0.83
N ALA A 82 0.09 22.87 -0.63
CA ALA A 82 0.98 23.96 -0.28
C ALA A 82 1.42 24.82 -1.48
N MET A 83 1.10 24.42 -2.72
CA MET A 83 1.55 25.11 -3.94
C MET A 83 1.15 26.59 -4.04
N PRO A 84 -0.03 27.04 -3.59
CA PRO A 84 -0.35 28.46 -3.51
C PRO A 84 0.63 29.25 -2.64
N LEU A 85 1.08 28.68 -1.51
CA LEU A 85 2.06 29.33 -0.63
C LEU A 85 3.45 29.39 -1.26
N MET A 86 3.80 28.37 -2.06
CA MET A 86 5.08 28.30 -2.78
C MET A 86 5.14 29.23 -4.01
N THR A 87 3.99 29.66 -4.54
CA THR A 87 3.93 30.46 -5.78
C THR A 87 3.70 31.95 -5.55
N VAL A 88 3.23 32.36 -4.36
CA VAL A 88 3.01 33.78 -4.03
C VAL A 88 4.34 34.55 -4.03
N GLY A 89 4.38 35.65 -4.79
CA GLY A 89 5.58 36.49 -4.92
C GLY A 89 6.54 36.06 -6.03
N HIS A 90 6.14 35.11 -6.87
CA HIS A 90 6.91 34.64 -8.04
C HIS A 90 6.23 34.99 -9.36
N TYR A 91 6.98 34.88 -10.46
CA TYR A 91 6.45 35.14 -11.79
C TYR A 91 5.69 33.92 -12.33
N VAL A 92 4.84 34.14 -13.33
CA VAL A 92 4.11 33.06 -14.02
C VAL A 92 5.07 32.00 -14.58
N ALA A 93 6.26 32.41 -15.03
CA ALA A 93 7.29 31.51 -15.53
C ALA A 93 7.81 30.53 -14.46
N ASP A 94 7.71 30.90 -13.17
CA ASP A 94 8.20 30.09 -12.05
C ASP A 94 7.23 28.98 -11.65
N ILE A 95 5.98 29.00 -12.14
CA ILE A 95 4.98 27.97 -11.83
C ILE A 95 5.45 26.58 -12.26
N VAL A 96 6.06 26.46 -13.45
CA VAL A 96 6.52 25.18 -14.00
C VAL A 96 7.65 24.56 -13.16
N PRO A 97 8.75 25.27 -12.84
CA PRO A 97 9.79 24.71 -11.99
C PRO A 97 9.34 24.45 -10.54
N ILE A 98 8.44 25.27 -9.98
CA ILE A 98 7.86 25.03 -8.65
C ILE A 98 6.99 23.76 -8.65
N PHE A 99 6.16 23.59 -9.67
CA PHE A 99 5.36 22.37 -9.79
C PHE A 99 6.23 21.13 -10.00
N GLY A 100 7.30 21.25 -10.79
CA GLY A 100 8.27 20.18 -11.02
C GLY A 100 9.04 19.78 -9.75
N SER A 101 9.38 20.72 -8.88
CA SER A 101 10.12 20.42 -7.64
C SER A 101 9.30 19.66 -6.60
N VAL A 102 7.97 19.80 -6.65
CA VAL A 102 7.03 19.06 -5.80
C VAL A 102 6.91 17.58 -6.20
N ASN A 103 7.37 17.21 -7.39
CA ASN A 103 7.36 15.85 -7.92
C ASN A 103 5.97 15.17 -7.84
N MET A 104 4.93 15.88 -8.25
CA MET A 104 3.55 15.38 -8.24
C MET A 104 3.34 14.27 -9.29
N ILE A 105 2.76 13.16 -8.85
CA ILE A 105 2.34 12.05 -9.71
C ILE A 105 0.81 12.01 -9.75
N GLY A 106 0.24 12.20 -10.95
CA GLY A 106 -1.22 12.30 -11.12
C GLY A 106 -2.01 11.10 -10.58
N GLY A 107 -1.52 9.88 -10.83
CA GLY A 107 -2.19 8.66 -10.36
C GLY A 107 -2.19 8.45 -8.85
N GLU A 108 -1.31 9.16 -8.14
CA GLU A 108 -1.24 9.14 -6.68
C GLU A 108 -2.20 10.18 -6.08
N LEU A 109 -2.31 11.35 -6.70
CA LEU A 109 -3.15 12.46 -6.24
C LEU A 109 -4.66 12.14 -6.31
N ASP A 110 -5.10 11.39 -7.32
CA ASP A 110 -6.51 11.16 -7.65
C ASP A 110 -7.22 10.10 -6.79
N ARG A 111 -6.58 9.60 -5.72
CA ARG A 111 -7.08 8.49 -4.88
C ARG A 111 -7.75 8.89 -3.57
#